data_AF-A0A935R1T9-F1
#
_entry.id   AF-A0A935R1T9-F1
#
_cell.length_a   1.000
_cell.length_b   1.000
_cell.length_c   1.000
_cell.angle_alpha   90.00
_cell.angle_beta   90.00
_cell.angle_gamma   90.00
#
_symmetry.space_group_name_H-M   'P 1'
#
loop_
_entity.id
_entity.type
_entity.pdbx_description
1 polymer ?
#
loop_
_entity_poly.entity_id
_entity_poly.type
_entity_poly.pdbx_seq_one_letter_code
_entity_poly.pdbx_strand_id
1 'polypeptide(L)'
;MRARDLFIAAFLLSQLLLPLRWYALRDPGDPYDERFAWRMFSPERMVRCSAQAQLNGAPLELGRRFHSAWLTLVERGRMDVVHAVVDRICLTEPGGDLRMRLSCLEIDGEQRTLIEPTTNLCAETP
;
A
#
# COMPACT_ATOMS: atom_id res chain seq x y z
N MET A 1 -2.75 -0.96 43.88
CA MET A 1 -3.36 -1.51 42.65
C MET A 1 -2.75 -2.89 42.42
N ARG A 2 -3.54 -3.97 42.25
CA ARG A 2 -2.96 -5.31 42.09
C ARG A 2 -2.39 -5.46 40.67
N ALA A 3 -1.38 -6.31 40.47
CA ALA A 3 -0.75 -6.52 39.16
C ALA A 3 -1.76 -6.83 38.04
N ARG A 4 -2.83 -7.56 38.36
CA ARG A 4 -3.96 -7.82 37.48
C ARG A 4 -4.66 -6.55 37.00
N ASP A 5 -4.94 -5.62 37.90
CA ASP A 5 -5.68 -4.39 37.57
C ASP A 5 -4.83 -3.47 36.69
N LEU A 6 -3.51 -3.46 36.92
CA LEU A 6 -2.55 -2.72 36.09
C LEU A 6 -2.42 -3.31 34.68
N PHE A 7 -2.41 -4.64 34.56
CA PHE A 7 -2.46 -5.33 33.27
C PHE A 7 -3.75 -5.00 32.50
N ILE A 8 -4.91 -5.10 33.17
CA ILE A 8 -6.21 -4.78 32.55
C ILE A 8 -6.22 -3.33 32.07
N ALA A 9 -5.78 -2.38 32.91
CA ALA A 9 -5.70 -0.98 32.54
C ALA A 9 -4.79 -0.77 31.33
N ALA A 10 -3.59 -1.35 31.31
CA ALA A 10 -2.65 -1.22 30.20
C ALA A 10 -3.20 -1.83 28.90
N PHE A 11 -3.88 -2.97 28.98
CA PHE A 11 -4.52 -3.63 27.83
C PHE A 11 -5.68 -2.81 27.27
N LEU A 12 -6.54 -2.26 28.12
CA LEU A 12 -7.62 -1.38 27.67
C LEU A 12 -7.06 -0.07 27.08
N LEU A 13 -6.02 0.49 27.69
CA LEU A 13 -5.35 1.68 27.19
C LEU A 13 -4.76 1.42 25.80
N SER A 14 -4.12 0.26 25.56
CA SER A 14 -3.54 -0.05 24.25
C SER A 14 -4.60 -0.23 23.17
N GLN A 15 -5.76 -0.81 23.50
CA GLN A 15 -6.90 -0.92 22.57
C GLN A 15 -7.44 0.44 22.12
N LEU A 16 -7.33 1.47 22.97
CA LEU A 16 -7.77 2.83 22.64
C LEU A 16 -6.67 3.65 21.96
N LEU A 17 -5.44 3.56 22.47
CA LEU A 17 -4.33 4.38 22.00
C LEU A 17 -3.84 3.97 20.61
N LEU A 18 -3.89 2.69 20.25
CA LEU A 18 -3.42 2.24 18.93
C LEU A 18 -4.29 2.81 17.79
N PRO A 19 -5.64 2.66 17.80
CA PRO A 19 -6.48 3.30 16.79
C PRO A 19 -6.42 4.83 16.86
N LEU A 20 -6.41 5.41 18.06
CA LEU A 20 -6.36 6.87 18.20
C LEU A 20 -5.09 7.45 17.59
N ARG A 21 -3.94 6.82 17.87
CA ARG A 21 -2.67 7.20 17.26
C ARG A 21 -2.74 7.09 15.75
N TRP A 22 -3.36 6.05 15.21
CA TRP A 22 -3.51 5.89 13.77
C TRP A 22 -4.38 7.00 13.14
N TYR A 23 -5.51 7.34 13.75
CA TYR A 23 -6.36 8.44 13.26
C TYR A 23 -5.69 9.81 13.41
N ALA A 24 -4.97 10.04 14.50
CA ALA A 24 -4.29 11.31 14.76
C ALA A 24 -3.01 11.50 13.94
N LEU A 25 -2.32 10.40 13.61
CA LEU A 25 -1.10 10.39 12.81
C LEU A 25 -1.35 9.76 11.43
N ARG A 26 -2.57 9.87 10.89
CA ARG A 26 -2.90 9.27 9.59
C ARG A 26 -1.86 9.76 8.58
N ASP A 27 -1.04 8.84 8.11
CA ASP A 27 0.04 9.13 7.18
C ASP A 27 -0.58 9.63 5.87
N PRO A 28 -0.26 10.85 5.41
CA PRO A 28 -0.69 11.33 4.09
C PRO A 28 -0.24 10.42 2.94
N GLY A 29 0.75 9.54 3.16
CA GLY A 29 1.39 8.70 2.14
C GLY A 29 0.60 7.46 1.68
N ASP A 30 -0.28 6.84 2.50
CA ASP A 30 -1.14 5.71 2.10
C ASP A 30 -2.62 6.04 2.39
N PRO A 31 -3.27 6.88 1.56
CA PRO A 31 -4.66 7.27 1.77
C PRO A 31 -5.62 6.06 1.74
N TYR A 32 -5.19 4.96 1.12
CA TYR A 32 -5.96 3.72 0.92
C TYR A 32 -5.77 2.68 2.05
N ASP A 33 -5.08 3.01 3.16
CA ASP A 33 -4.94 2.09 4.30
C ASP A 33 -6.23 2.00 5.16
N GLU A 34 -6.83 0.81 5.25
CA GLU A 34 -8.08 0.57 5.97
C GLU A 34 -7.92 -0.14 7.34
N ARG A 35 -6.69 -0.28 7.89
CA ARG A 35 -6.41 -1.14 9.07
C ARG A 35 -7.32 -0.90 10.28
N PHE A 36 -7.74 0.34 10.53
CA PHE A 36 -8.67 0.70 11.61
C PHE A 36 -10.00 1.29 11.11
N ALA A 37 -10.24 1.25 9.78
CA ALA A 37 -11.53 1.63 9.24
C ALA A 37 -12.57 0.57 9.61
N TRP A 38 -13.75 1.03 10.01
CA TRP A 38 -14.90 0.15 10.16
C TRP A 38 -15.23 -0.37 8.76
N ARG A 39 -14.91 -1.65 8.48
CA ARG A 39 -14.93 -2.28 7.14
C ARG A 39 -16.24 -2.12 6.33
N MET A 40 -17.32 -1.69 6.97
CA MET A 40 -18.62 -1.43 6.35
C MET A 40 -18.75 0.00 5.78
N PHE A 41 -17.92 0.94 6.22
CA PHE A 41 -18.02 2.36 5.88
C PHE A 41 -16.76 2.91 5.22
N SER A 42 -15.82 2.07 4.80
CA SER A 42 -14.63 2.55 4.12
C SER A 42 -14.91 2.80 2.63
N PRO A 43 -14.88 4.07 2.19
CA PRO A 43 -15.06 4.42 0.78
C PRO A 43 -13.98 3.78 -0.11
N GLU A 44 -12.77 3.56 0.43
CA GLU A 44 -11.61 3.05 -0.30
C GLU A 44 -11.82 1.66 -0.92
N ARG A 45 -12.78 0.87 -0.42
CA ARG A 45 -13.15 -0.44 -1.02
C ARG A 45 -13.68 -0.34 -2.44
N MET A 46 -14.16 0.84 -2.84
CA MET A 46 -14.67 1.10 -4.19
C MET A 46 -13.58 1.56 -5.15
N VAL A 47 -12.42 1.99 -4.64
CA VAL A 47 -11.28 2.41 -5.46
C VAL A 47 -10.76 1.21 -6.22
N ARG A 48 -10.51 1.40 -7.52
CA ARG A 48 -9.90 0.40 -8.40
C ARG A 48 -8.71 1.00 -9.10
N CYS A 49 -7.54 0.40 -8.89
CA CYS A 49 -6.30 0.79 -9.51
C CYS A 49 -5.87 -0.23 -10.57
N SER A 50 -5.26 0.28 -11.62
CA SER A 50 -4.59 -0.49 -12.66
C SER A 50 -3.08 -0.29 -12.53
N ALA A 51 -2.35 -1.39 -12.38
CA ALA A 51 -0.90 -1.39 -12.31
C ALA A 51 -0.31 -1.99 -13.58
N GLN A 52 0.55 -1.23 -14.26
CA GLN A 52 1.29 -1.68 -15.43
C GLN A 52 2.77 -1.49 -15.16
N ALA A 53 3.57 -2.55 -15.30
CA ALA A 53 5.00 -2.51 -15.06
C ALA A 53 5.78 -2.90 -16.31
N GLN A 54 6.96 -2.32 -16.46
CA GLN A 54 7.94 -2.65 -17.48
C GLN A 54 9.30 -2.81 -16.81
N LEU A 55 10.07 -3.81 -17.23
CA LEU A 55 11.43 -4.04 -16.79
C LEU A 55 12.34 -4.08 -18.01
N ASN A 56 13.34 -3.20 -18.05
CA ASN A 56 14.28 -3.08 -19.18
C ASN A 56 13.57 -2.88 -20.53
N GLY A 57 12.46 -2.14 -20.53
CA GLY A 57 11.65 -1.86 -21.71
C GLY A 57 10.69 -2.98 -22.14
N ALA A 58 10.70 -4.13 -21.47
CA ALA A 58 9.76 -5.22 -21.73
C ALA A 58 8.57 -5.20 -20.74
N PRO A 59 7.33 -5.50 -21.18
CA PRO A 59 6.20 -5.66 -20.26
C PRO A 59 6.48 -6.69 -19.18
N LEU A 60 6.22 -6.32 -17.92
CA LEU A 60 6.43 -7.17 -16.76
C LEU A 60 5.08 -7.71 -16.25
N GLU A 61 4.87 -9.00 -16.44
CA GLU A 61 3.70 -9.72 -15.92
C GLU A 61 3.80 -9.94 -14.40
N LEU A 62 3.28 -8.99 -13.61
CA LEU A 62 3.29 -9.07 -12.14
C LEU A 62 2.58 -10.35 -11.63
N GLY A 63 1.55 -10.80 -12.34
CA GLY A 63 0.82 -12.07 -12.12
C GLY A 63 1.68 -13.32 -12.07
N ARG A 64 2.82 -13.32 -12.78
CA ARG A 64 3.73 -14.47 -12.80
C ARG A 64 4.74 -14.44 -11.66
N ARG A 65 4.98 -13.28 -11.05
CA ARG A 65 6.00 -13.09 -10.00
C ARG A 65 5.41 -13.02 -8.60
N PHE A 66 4.18 -12.51 -8.47
CA PHE A 66 3.53 -12.31 -7.18
C PHE A 66 2.20 -13.06 -7.10
N HIS A 67 1.89 -13.52 -5.89
CA HIS A 67 0.61 -14.17 -5.62
C HIS A 67 -0.54 -13.16 -5.76
N SER A 68 -1.71 -13.61 -6.23
CA SER A 68 -2.89 -12.78 -6.51
C SER A 68 -3.30 -11.89 -5.33
N ALA A 69 -3.20 -12.38 -4.10
CA ALA A 69 -3.49 -11.61 -2.89
C ALA A 69 -2.68 -10.31 -2.78
N TRP A 70 -1.40 -10.31 -3.18
CA TRP A 70 -0.57 -9.11 -3.20
C TRP A 70 -0.98 -8.17 -4.33
N LEU A 71 -1.31 -8.72 -5.50
CA LEU A 71 -1.76 -7.95 -6.65
C LEU A 71 -3.11 -7.26 -6.37
N THR A 72 -4.02 -7.93 -5.66
CA THR A 72 -5.27 -7.31 -5.21
C THR A 72 -5.02 -6.12 -4.28
N LEU A 73 -3.94 -6.12 -3.49
CA LEU A 73 -3.59 -4.96 -2.66
C LEU A 73 -3.00 -3.82 -3.50
N VAL A 74 -2.17 -4.15 -4.50
CA VAL A 74 -1.68 -3.17 -5.49
C VAL A 74 -2.83 -2.55 -6.28
N GLU A 75 -3.78 -3.35 -6.75
CA GLU A 75 -4.99 -2.93 -7.45
C GLU A 75 -5.97 -2.15 -6.56
N ARG A 76 -5.75 -2.12 -5.24
CA ARG A 76 -6.45 -1.25 -4.29
C ARG A 76 -5.67 0.00 -3.92
N GLY A 77 -4.55 0.26 -4.60
CA GLY A 77 -3.74 1.47 -4.38
C GLY A 77 -2.94 1.44 -3.09
N ARG A 78 -2.74 0.28 -2.45
CA ARG A 78 -2.00 0.16 -1.19
C ARG A 78 -0.52 0.47 -1.37
N MET A 79 -0.11 1.71 -1.10
CA MET A 79 1.23 2.20 -1.44
C MET A 79 2.36 1.46 -0.72
N ASP A 80 2.17 1.08 0.55
CA ASP A 80 3.11 0.21 1.28
C ASP A 80 3.42 -1.09 0.52
N VAL A 81 2.38 -1.70 -0.05
CA VAL A 81 2.49 -2.95 -0.79
C VAL A 81 3.12 -2.72 -2.16
N VAL A 82 2.77 -1.63 -2.81
CA VAL A 82 3.35 -1.21 -4.08
C VAL A 82 4.86 -1.03 -3.93
N HIS A 83 5.31 -0.33 -2.88
CA HIS A 83 6.74 -0.17 -2.58
C HIS A 83 7.41 -1.52 -2.29
N ALA A 84 6.80 -2.37 -1.47
CA ALA A 84 7.36 -3.70 -1.20
C ALA A 84 7.48 -4.58 -2.46
N VAL A 85 6.54 -4.46 -3.41
CA VAL A 85 6.60 -5.14 -4.72
C VAL A 85 7.75 -4.59 -5.56
N VAL A 86 7.90 -3.27 -5.62
CA VAL A 86 9.01 -2.58 -6.31
C VAL A 86 10.35 -3.02 -5.73
N ASP A 87 10.54 -2.89 -4.41
CA ASP A 87 11.76 -3.28 -3.71
C ASP A 87 12.11 -4.75 -3.99
N ARG A 88 11.10 -5.63 -3.96
CA ARG A 88 11.32 -7.05 -4.25
C ARG A 88 11.78 -7.30 -5.68
N ILE A 89 11.28 -6.56 -6.65
CA ILE A 89 11.73 -6.65 -8.05
C ILE A 89 13.17 -6.16 -8.15
N CYS A 90 13.48 -4.98 -7.58
CA CYS A 90 14.81 -4.38 -7.65
C CYS A 90 15.88 -5.22 -6.95
N LEU A 91 15.55 -5.88 -5.84
CA LEU A 91 16.42 -6.84 -5.17
C LEU A 91 16.69 -8.10 -6.00
N THR A 92 15.75 -8.51 -6.84
CA THR A 92 15.87 -9.71 -7.69
C THR A 92 16.61 -9.40 -9.00
N GLU A 93 16.47 -8.17 -9.50
CA GLU A 93 16.99 -7.71 -10.78
C GLU A 93 17.85 -6.45 -10.56
N PRO A 94 19.04 -6.60 -9.94
CA PRO A 94 19.87 -5.45 -9.58
C PRO A 94 20.30 -4.68 -10.83
N GLY A 95 20.07 -3.36 -10.83
CA GLY A 95 20.37 -2.48 -11.95
C GLY A 95 19.34 -2.50 -13.09
N GLY A 96 18.18 -3.17 -12.90
CA GLY A 96 17.08 -3.11 -13.87
C GLY A 96 16.45 -1.72 -13.98
N ASP A 97 15.99 -1.36 -15.18
CA ASP A 97 15.12 -0.19 -15.40
C ASP A 97 13.67 -0.60 -15.17
N LEU A 98 13.19 -0.46 -13.93
CA LEU A 98 11.81 -0.74 -13.55
C LEU A 98 10.98 0.53 -13.65
N ARG A 99 9.99 0.51 -14.55
CA ARG A 99 9.02 1.60 -14.70
C ARG A 99 7.64 1.06 -14.43
N MET A 100 6.85 1.78 -13.64
CA MET A 100 5.49 1.38 -13.31
C MET A 100 4.55 2.55 -13.44
N ARG A 101 3.36 2.29 -13.98
CA ARG A 101 2.22 3.19 -13.90
C ARG A 101 1.20 2.59 -12.94
N LEU A 102 0.79 3.38 -11.95
CA LEU A 102 -0.33 3.06 -11.06
C LEU A 102 -1.38 4.15 -11.21
N SER A 103 -2.54 3.79 -11.76
CA SER A 103 -3.65 4.72 -11.96
C SER A 103 -4.90 4.20 -11.27
N CYS A 104 -5.52 5.01 -10.42
CA CYS A 104 -6.67 4.68 -9.61
C CYS A 104 -7.90 5.47 -10.07
N LEU A 105 -9.04 4.78 -10.15
CA LEU A 105 -10.34 5.41 -10.29
C LEU A 105 -10.88 5.68 -8.88
N GLU A 106 -10.98 6.95 -8.54
CA GLU A 106 -11.58 7.43 -7.30
C GLU A 106 -13.12 7.33 -7.35
N ILE A 107 -13.76 7.59 -6.22
CA ILE A 107 -15.18 7.29 -6.00
C ILE A 107 -16.09 8.31 -6.68
N ASP A 108 -15.61 9.53 -6.83
CA ASP A 108 -16.23 10.59 -7.63
C ASP A 108 -16.06 10.37 -9.14
N GLY A 109 -15.33 9.32 -9.55
CA GLY A 109 -15.02 9.01 -10.93
C GLY A 109 -13.79 9.71 -11.47
N GLU A 110 -13.05 10.46 -10.65
CA GLU A 110 -11.78 11.07 -11.05
C GLU A 110 -10.71 9.98 -11.18
N GLN A 111 -9.89 10.06 -12.24
CA GLN A 111 -8.75 9.18 -12.42
C GLN A 111 -7.48 9.86 -11.91
N ARG A 112 -6.93 9.31 -10.83
CA ARG A 112 -5.68 9.79 -10.25
C ARG A 112 -4.53 8.84 -10.58
N THR A 113 -3.43 9.37 -11.10
CA THR A 113 -2.19 8.60 -11.28
C THR A 113 -1.31 8.80 -10.05
N LEU A 114 -1.01 7.70 -9.36
CA LEU A 114 -0.20 7.69 -8.15
C LEU A 114 1.29 7.49 -8.45
N ILE A 115 1.60 6.75 -9.51
CA ILE A 115 2.98 6.52 -9.97
C ILE A 115 3.03 6.74 -11.47
N GLU A 116 3.94 7.60 -11.92
CA GLU A 116 4.22 7.83 -13.32
C GLU A 116 5.31 6.87 -13.84
N PRO A 117 5.20 6.38 -15.09
CA PRO A 117 6.17 5.46 -15.68
C PRO A 117 7.47 6.13 -16.15
N THR A 118 7.68 7.40 -15.81
CA THR A 118 8.81 8.21 -16.29
C THR A 118 10.09 7.93 -15.49
N THR A 119 9.95 7.56 -14.22
CA THR A 119 11.06 7.33 -13.30
C THR A 119 11.44 5.85 -13.23
N ASN A 120 12.75 5.57 -13.19
CA ASN A 120 13.24 4.24 -12.86
C ASN A 120 13.14 4.04 -11.33
N LEU A 121 12.19 3.20 -10.92
CA LEU A 121 11.90 2.95 -9.52
C LEU A 121 13.03 2.20 -8.80
N CYS A 122 13.86 1.43 -9.52
CA CYS A 122 15.01 0.75 -8.92
C CYS A 122 16.23 1.66 -8.74
N ALA A 123 16.23 2.86 -9.32
CA ALA A 123 17.28 3.85 -9.09
C ALA A 123 17.10 4.61 -7.76
N GLU A 124 15.88 4.60 -7.22
CA GLU A 124 15.52 5.28 -5.97
C GLU A 124 15.61 4.34 -4.75
N THR A 125 15.73 3.02 -4.98
CA THR A 125 15.89 2.01 -3.94
C THR A 125 17.38 1.88 -3.57
N PRO A 126 17.76 2.00 -2.29
CA PRO A 126 19.16 1.89 -1.83
C PRO A 126 19.73 0.47 -1.89
#